data_AF-A0A7V5G8W2-F1
#
_entry.id   AF-A0A7V5G8W2-F1
#
_cell.length_a   1.000
_cell.length_b   1.000
_cell.length_c   1.000
_cell.angle_alpha   90.00
_cell.angle_beta   90.00
_cell.angle_gamma   90.00
#
_symmetry.space_group_name_H-M   'P 1'
#
loop_
_entity.id
_entity.type
_entity.pdbx_description
1 polymer ?
#
loop_
_entity_poly.entity_id
_entity_poly.type
_entity_poly.pdbx_seq_one_letter_code
_entity_poly.pdbx_strand_id
1 'polypeptide(L)'
;MLNINKILFKIIPILYLISIVTILTTAYISGYEHLLQQMSHEDSFFESVGTLWFFMIFLYGIYALYHYEFKGYKKLFVIIFTILGFWAGMEEISWGQQLFHFPSSDYFIEHNLQQETNLHNLVNANLFSSIIYSSVYTFLVFIPLFYKIFPYLHKFKLLRYFDINPHTILVVLFASVFQLYFYNNICVWFDMVTHFFALTVFGFYLFKSKSTIWLKLHFTTIVIATAISISCYHIYSFLNMQYEIRESFAELAGLLIFVELIEQLKIVKLR
;
A
#
# COMPACT_ATOMS: atom_id res chain seq x y z
N MET A 1 13.36 7.94 20.90
CA MET A 1 12.75 7.87 19.56
C MET A 1 11.68 6.80 19.59
N LEU A 2 10.43 7.14 19.32
CA LEU A 2 9.41 6.12 19.06
C LEU A 2 9.90 5.32 17.85
N ASN A 3 10.18 4.03 18.03
CA ASN A 3 10.55 3.17 16.90
C ASN A 3 9.26 2.75 16.18
N ILE A 4 8.68 3.70 15.44
CA ILE A 4 7.41 3.53 14.72
C ILE A 4 7.45 2.29 13.83
N ASN A 5 8.57 2.03 13.15
CA ASN A 5 8.78 0.80 12.37
C ASN A 5 8.60 -0.46 13.22
N LYS A 6 9.16 -0.51 14.43
CA LYS A 6 8.98 -1.66 15.34
C LYS A 6 7.51 -1.87 15.73
N ILE A 7 6.72 -0.81 15.84
CA ILE A 7 5.29 -0.90 16.12
C ILE A 7 4.56 -1.38 14.86
N LEU A 8 4.80 -0.76 13.71
CA LEU A 8 4.19 -1.14 12.43
C LEU A 8 4.47 -2.62 12.08
N PHE A 9 5.71 -3.09 12.24
CA PHE A 9 6.06 -4.50 12.01
C PHE A 9 5.39 -5.50 12.96
N LYS A 10 4.86 -5.05 14.10
CA LYS A 10 4.02 -5.89 14.97
C LYS A 10 2.55 -5.91 14.54
N ILE A 11 2.08 -4.82 13.94
CA ILE A 11 0.69 -4.66 13.49
C ILE A 11 0.48 -5.38 12.14
N ILE A 12 1.47 -5.37 11.25
CA ILE A 12 1.38 -5.97 9.90
C ILE A 12 0.86 -7.42 9.91
N PRO A 13 1.41 -8.36 10.71
CA PRO A 13 0.90 -9.73 10.72
C PRO A 13 -0.56 -9.85 11.18
N ILE A 14 -1.01 -8.94 12.05
CA ILE A 14 -2.41 -8.90 12.52
C ILE A 14 -3.32 -8.45 11.37
N LEU A 15 -2.92 -7.41 10.62
CA LEU A 15 -3.68 -6.95 9.45
C LEU A 15 -3.74 -8.01 8.34
N TYR A 16 -2.63 -8.72 8.09
CA TYR A 16 -2.64 -9.86 7.18
C TYR A 16 -3.62 -10.92 7.62
N LEU A 17 -3.61 -11.28 8.90
CA LEU A 17 -4.53 -12.27 9.46
C LEU A 17 -5.98 -11.83 9.31
N ILE A 18 -6.31 -10.58 9.65
CA ILE A 18 -7.66 -10.01 9.48
C ILE A 18 -8.09 -10.16 8.02
N SER A 19 -7.24 -9.74 7.08
CA SER A 19 -7.57 -9.79 5.64
C SER A 19 -7.79 -11.22 5.14
N ILE A 20 -6.92 -12.17 5.53
CA ILE A 20 -7.04 -13.58 5.15
C ILE A 20 -8.28 -14.22 5.78
N VAL A 21 -8.58 -13.92 7.04
CA VAL A 21 -9.78 -14.40 7.73
C VAL A 21 -11.04 -13.84 7.06
N THR A 22 -11.07 -12.55 6.73
CA THR A 22 -12.18 -11.95 5.99
C THR A 22 -12.44 -12.68 4.68
N ILE A 23 -11.40 -12.98 3.89
CA ILE A 23 -11.54 -13.76 2.64
C ILE A 23 -12.12 -15.14 2.92
N LEU A 24 -11.50 -15.91 3.83
CA LEU A 24 -11.88 -17.30 4.09
C LEU A 24 -13.30 -17.40 4.67
N THR A 25 -13.65 -16.50 5.58
CA THR A 25 -15.00 -16.44 6.16
C THR A 25 -16.03 -16.12 5.10
N THR A 26 -15.77 -15.12 4.24
CA THR A 26 -16.67 -14.77 3.12
C THR A 26 -16.85 -15.94 2.16
N ALA A 27 -15.78 -16.68 1.85
CA ALA A 27 -15.82 -17.77 0.88
C ALA A 27 -16.47 -19.06 1.40
N TYR A 28 -16.35 -19.37 2.69
CA TYR A 28 -16.65 -20.72 3.20
C TYR A 28 -17.65 -20.76 4.37
N ILE A 29 -17.97 -19.65 5.02
CA ILE A 29 -18.87 -19.64 6.18
C ILE A 29 -20.23 -19.06 5.77
N SER A 30 -21.25 -19.91 5.80
CA SER A 30 -22.62 -19.48 5.48
C SER A 30 -23.13 -18.42 6.47
N GLY A 31 -23.80 -17.41 5.95
CA GLY A 31 -24.26 -16.23 6.70
C GLY A 31 -23.26 -15.07 6.75
N TYR A 32 -22.05 -15.24 6.20
CA TYR A 32 -21.01 -14.20 6.13
C TYR A 32 -20.59 -13.87 4.70
N GLU A 33 -21.42 -14.17 3.70
CA GLU A 33 -21.15 -13.96 2.27
C GLU A 33 -20.92 -12.47 1.93
N HIS A 34 -21.42 -11.56 2.77
CA HIS A 34 -21.26 -10.11 2.63
C HIS A 34 -20.13 -9.52 3.50
N LEU A 35 -19.37 -10.34 4.25
CA LEU A 35 -18.37 -9.82 5.18
C LEU A 35 -17.26 -9.05 4.46
N LEU A 36 -16.73 -9.57 3.34
CA LEU A 36 -15.77 -8.84 2.52
C LEU A 36 -16.30 -7.47 2.09
N GLN A 37 -17.58 -7.41 1.70
CA GLN A 37 -18.23 -6.15 1.36
C GLN A 37 -18.32 -5.20 2.56
N GLN A 38 -18.75 -5.69 3.71
CA GLN A 38 -18.85 -4.89 4.93
C GLN A 38 -17.49 -4.37 5.40
N MET A 39 -16.42 -5.12 5.18
CA MET A 39 -15.07 -4.72 5.56
C MET A 39 -14.45 -3.68 4.62
N SER A 40 -14.97 -3.56 3.39
CA SER A 40 -14.34 -2.83 2.28
C SER A 40 -15.28 -1.87 1.52
N HIS A 41 -16.41 -1.47 2.10
CA HIS A 41 -17.26 -0.41 1.53
C HIS A 41 -16.82 0.97 2.05
N GLU A 42 -17.52 2.03 1.67
CA GLU A 42 -17.30 3.36 2.25
C GLU A 42 -17.49 3.37 3.78
N ASP A 43 -16.73 4.20 4.48
CA ASP A 43 -16.64 4.30 5.93
C ASP A 43 -16.32 2.95 6.63
N SER A 44 -15.71 2.02 5.90
CA SER A 44 -15.43 0.67 6.41
C SER A 44 -14.09 0.57 7.13
N PHE A 45 -13.79 -0.65 7.59
CA PHE A 45 -12.56 -0.93 8.31
C PHE A 45 -11.31 -0.64 7.47
N PHE A 46 -11.24 -1.09 6.22
CA PHE A 46 -10.01 -0.97 5.43
C PHE A 46 -9.73 0.46 4.97
N GLU A 47 -10.77 1.22 4.60
CA GLU A 47 -10.67 2.65 4.28
C GLU A 47 -10.27 3.47 5.52
N SER A 48 -10.89 3.21 6.68
CA SER A 48 -10.51 3.86 7.94
C SER A 48 -9.05 3.60 8.31
N VAL A 49 -8.59 2.37 8.08
CA VAL A 49 -7.19 1.98 8.31
C VAL A 49 -6.26 2.65 7.30
N GLY A 50 -6.68 2.77 6.03
CA GLY A 50 -5.94 3.46 5.00
C GLY A 50 -5.77 4.96 5.27
N THR A 51 -6.89 5.63 5.54
CA THR A 51 -6.96 7.02 6.05
C THR A 51 -6.01 7.23 7.23
N LEU A 52 -5.98 6.30 8.20
CA LEU A 52 -5.07 6.37 9.34
C LEU A 52 -3.59 6.35 8.90
N TRP A 53 -3.22 5.59 7.87
CA TRP A 53 -1.85 5.59 7.34
C TRP A 53 -1.47 6.92 6.72
N PHE A 54 -2.36 7.56 5.97
CA PHE A 54 -2.14 8.91 5.44
C PHE A 54 -1.93 9.95 6.55
N PHE A 55 -2.76 9.93 7.59
CA PHE A 55 -2.55 10.81 8.74
C PHE A 55 -1.27 10.47 9.52
N MET A 56 -0.87 9.21 9.60
CA MET A 56 0.40 8.81 10.19
C MET A 56 1.60 9.32 9.39
N ILE A 57 1.52 9.33 8.05
CA ILE A 57 2.52 9.97 7.17
C ILE A 57 2.62 11.47 7.51
N PHE A 58 1.48 12.15 7.59
CA PHE A 58 1.41 13.57 7.93
C PHE A 58 2.02 13.87 9.31
N LEU A 59 1.58 13.17 10.35
CA LEU A 59 2.05 13.39 11.73
C LEU A 59 3.53 13.05 11.89
N TYR A 60 3.99 11.96 11.27
CA TYR A 60 5.40 11.59 11.28
C TYR A 60 6.25 12.60 10.50
N GLY A 61 5.73 13.15 9.40
CA GLY A 61 6.35 14.22 8.63
C GLY A 61 6.54 15.51 9.44
N ILE A 62 5.51 15.97 10.16
CA ILE A 62 5.60 17.10 11.09
C ILE A 62 6.64 16.82 12.17
N TYR A 63 6.58 15.65 12.80
CA TYR A 63 7.54 15.22 13.81
C TYR A 63 8.98 15.30 13.26
N ALA A 64 9.21 14.76 12.07
CA ALA A 64 10.51 14.74 11.43
C ALA A 64 11.04 16.15 11.12
N LEU A 65 10.19 17.04 10.58
CA LEU A 65 10.55 18.43 10.30
C LEU A 65 10.90 19.22 11.57
N TYR A 66 10.23 18.91 12.69
CA TYR A 66 10.50 19.54 13.97
C TYR A 66 11.80 19.03 14.61
N HIS A 67 12.03 17.71 14.60
CA HIS A 67 13.15 17.10 15.32
C HIS A 67 14.45 16.95 14.53
N TYR A 68 14.40 16.94 13.20
CA TYR A 68 15.55 16.70 12.34
C TYR A 68 15.85 17.87 11.41
N GLU A 69 17.07 17.93 10.90
CA GLU A 69 17.43 18.83 9.80
C GLU A 69 17.48 18.09 8.48
N PHE A 70 17.08 18.79 7.42
CA PHE A 70 17.13 18.34 6.05
C PHE A 70 17.70 19.47 5.18
N LYS A 71 18.53 19.13 4.18
CA LYS A 71 19.17 20.10 3.28
C LYS A 71 18.62 20.01 1.85
N GLY A 72 18.42 21.17 1.23
CA GLY A 72 18.02 21.30 -0.17
C GLY A 72 16.75 20.53 -0.52
N TYR A 73 16.78 19.80 -1.64
CA TYR A 73 15.64 19.02 -2.15
C TYR A 73 15.10 17.98 -1.16
N LYS A 74 15.91 17.51 -0.20
CA LYS A 74 15.46 16.55 0.83
C LYS A 74 14.43 17.17 1.77
N LYS A 75 14.60 18.44 2.14
CA LYS A 75 13.64 19.16 2.98
C LYS A 75 12.33 19.35 2.22
N LEU A 76 12.43 19.74 0.95
CA LEU A 76 11.28 19.89 0.06
C LEU A 76 10.52 18.57 -0.09
N PHE A 77 11.23 17.45 -0.29
CA PHE A 77 10.64 16.11 -0.33
C PHE A 77 9.83 15.80 0.93
N VAL A 78 10.40 16.00 2.13
CA VAL A 78 9.68 15.74 3.39
C VAL A 78 8.44 16.62 3.51
N ILE A 79 8.53 17.92 3.17
CA ILE A 79 7.39 18.84 3.20
C ILE A 79 6.29 18.38 2.25
N ILE A 80 6.65 18.05 1.00
CA ILE A 80 5.69 17.61 -0.01
C ILE A 80 4.97 16.34 0.47
N PHE A 81 5.69 15.31 0.92
CA PHE A 81 5.07 14.08 1.40
C PHE A 81 4.23 14.29 2.67
N THR A 82 4.61 15.22 3.54
CA THR A 82 3.81 15.60 4.70
C THR A 82 2.47 16.20 4.26
N ILE A 83 2.49 17.17 3.34
CA ILE A 83 1.28 17.81 2.82
C ILE A 83 0.43 16.81 2.03
N LEU A 84 1.05 15.96 1.23
CA LEU A 84 0.34 14.92 0.48
C LEU A 84 -0.32 13.91 1.42
N GLY A 85 0.32 13.49 2.51
CA GLY A 85 -0.30 12.63 3.50
C GLY A 85 -1.54 13.25 4.14
N PHE A 86 -1.50 14.55 4.45
CA PHE A 86 -2.69 15.26 4.93
C PHE A 86 -3.78 15.33 3.87
N TRP A 87 -3.43 15.75 2.65
CA TRP A 87 -4.40 15.93 1.58
C TRP A 87 -5.04 14.60 1.15
N ALA A 88 -4.25 13.53 0.99
CA ALA A 88 -4.75 12.21 0.63
C ALA A 88 -5.70 11.64 1.70
N GLY A 89 -5.32 11.70 2.99
CA GLY A 89 -6.20 11.22 4.06
C GLY A 89 -7.48 12.04 4.23
N MET A 90 -7.48 13.29 3.76
CA MET A 90 -8.67 14.13 3.73
C MET A 90 -9.55 13.81 2.51
N GLU A 91 -8.95 13.61 1.33
CA GLU A 91 -9.66 13.16 0.12
C GLU A 91 -10.32 11.80 0.30
N GLU A 92 -9.65 10.87 1.01
CA GLU A 92 -10.16 9.52 1.30
C GLU A 92 -11.52 9.57 1.99
N ILE A 93 -11.68 10.40 3.02
CA ILE A 93 -12.93 10.50 3.81
C ILE A 93 -13.90 11.58 3.30
N SER A 94 -13.67 12.16 2.13
CA SER A 94 -14.52 13.25 1.61
C SER A 94 -14.81 14.38 2.63
N TRP A 95 -13.79 14.74 3.40
CA TRP A 95 -13.89 15.58 4.60
C TRP A 95 -14.71 16.86 4.43
N GLY A 96 -14.67 17.49 3.25
CA GLY A 96 -15.35 18.75 2.97
C GLY A 96 -16.86 18.59 3.05
N GLN A 97 -17.40 17.51 2.49
CA GLN A 97 -18.83 17.21 2.56
C GLN A 97 -19.24 16.77 3.96
N GLN A 98 -18.40 15.99 4.64
CA GLN A 98 -18.67 15.58 6.02
C GLN A 98 -18.71 16.77 6.98
N LEU A 99 -17.80 17.76 6.82
CA LEU A 99 -17.69 18.90 7.72
C LEU A 99 -18.74 20.01 7.43
N PHE A 100 -19.02 20.27 6.16
CA PHE A 100 -19.86 21.40 5.74
C PHE A 100 -21.24 20.98 5.24
N HIS A 101 -21.51 19.67 5.13
CA HIS A 101 -22.81 19.09 4.75
C HIS A 101 -23.39 19.65 3.44
N PHE A 102 -22.53 20.03 2.48
CA PHE A 102 -22.98 20.45 1.16
C PHE A 102 -23.20 19.25 0.23
N PRO A 103 -24.22 19.28 -0.64
CA PRO A 103 -24.47 18.21 -1.60
C PRO A 103 -23.42 18.20 -2.71
N SER A 104 -23.15 17.03 -3.27
CA SER A 104 -22.37 16.91 -4.50
C SER A 104 -23.06 17.65 -5.65
N SER A 105 -22.29 18.36 -6.48
CA SER A 105 -22.83 18.95 -7.70
C SER A 105 -23.18 17.87 -8.74
N ASP A 106 -24.05 18.18 -9.70
CA ASP A 106 -24.45 17.27 -10.78
C ASP A 106 -23.25 16.57 -11.47
N TYR A 107 -22.15 17.30 -11.71
CA TYR A 107 -20.94 16.73 -12.29
C TYR A 107 -20.37 15.57 -11.47
N PHE A 108 -20.25 15.74 -10.15
CA PHE A 108 -19.73 14.70 -9.26
C PHE A 108 -20.72 13.55 -9.09
N ILE A 109 -22.03 13.82 -9.03
CA ILE A 109 -23.05 12.76 -8.99
C ILE A 109 -22.95 11.86 -10.22
N GLU A 110 -22.68 12.44 -11.40
CA GLU A 110 -22.61 11.70 -12.66
C GLU A 110 -21.28 10.97 -12.89
N HIS A 111 -20.16 11.50 -12.36
CA HIS A 111 -18.81 11.04 -12.73
C HIS A 111 -18.00 10.44 -11.58
N ASN A 112 -18.35 10.72 -10.32
CA ASN A 112 -17.67 10.19 -9.16
C ASN A 112 -18.22 8.80 -8.81
N LEU A 113 -17.34 7.82 -8.58
CA LEU A 113 -17.73 6.45 -8.29
C LEU A 113 -18.60 6.31 -7.03
N GLN A 114 -18.41 7.22 -6.08
CA GLN A 114 -19.09 7.27 -4.78
C GLN A 114 -20.11 8.42 -4.70
N GLN A 115 -20.29 9.16 -5.80
CA GLN A 115 -21.15 10.34 -5.87
C GLN A 115 -20.74 11.44 -4.87
N GLU A 116 -19.46 11.50 -4.51
CA GLU A 116 -18.89 12.44 -3.56
C GLU A 116 -18.15 13.60 -4.27
N THR A 117 -17.87 14.67 -3.53
CA THR A 117 -17.08 15.83 -4.00
C THR A 117 -15.61 15.64 -3.61
N ASN A 118 -15.00 14.56 -4.09
CA ASN A 118 -13.58 14.30 -3.97
C ASN A 118 -12.96 14.01 -5.35
N LEU A 119 -11.66 14.24 -5.48
CA LEU A 119 -10.93 13.94 -6.72
C LEU A 119 -10.55 12.47 -6.80
N HIS A 120 -10.40 11.80 -5.65
CA HIS A 120 -10.00 10.39 -5.57
C HIS A 120 -10.95 9.48 -6.36
N ASN A 121 -12.26 9.69 -6.25
CA ASN A 121 -13.28 8.86 -6.91
C ASN A 121 -13.71 9.37 -8.30
N LEU A 122 -13.15 10.47 -8.80
CA LEU A 122 -13.41 10.96 -10.16
C LEU A 122 -12.61 10.22 -11.23
N VAL A 123 -11.48 9.60 -10.86
CA VAL A 123 -10.62 8.94 -11.84
C VAL A 123 -11.17 7.56 -12.16
N ASN A 124 -11.21 7.20 -13.44
CA ASN A 124 -11.63 5.87 -13.86
C ASN A 124 -10.83 4.78 -13.12
N ALA A 125 -11.52 3.98 -12.31
CA ALA A 125 -10.91 2.98 -11.44
C ALA A 125 -9.94 2.04 -12.16
N ASN A 126 -10.23 1.66 -13.40
CA ASN A 126 -9.40 0.74 -14.18
C ASN A 126 -8.10 1.41 -14.65
N LEU A 127 -8.18 2.61 -15.24
CA LEU A 127 -7.01 3.33 -15.74
C LEU A 127 -6.12 3.82 -14.59
N PHE A 128 -6.73 4.37 -13.54
CA PHE A 128 -6.04 4.81 -12.33
C PHE A 128 -5.31 3.65 -11.66
N SER A 129 -6.02 2.53 -11.47
CA SER A 129 -5.40 1.31 -10.92
C SER A 129 -4.22 0.86 -11.77
N SER A 130 -4.35 0.68 -13.09
CA SER A 130 -3.24 0.16 -13.89
C SER A 130 -1.99 1.06 -13.88
N ILE A 131 -2.15 2.39 -13.91
CA ILE A 131 -1.02 3.34 -13.88
C ILE A 131 -0.36 3.36 -12.50
N ILE A 132 -1.16 3.44 -11.44
CA ILE A 132 -0.64 3.46 -10.06
C ILE A 132 0.07 2.16 -9.78
N TYR A 133 -0.50 1.00 -10.14
CA TYR A 133 0.13 -0.28 -9.83
C TYR A 133 1.36 -0.57 -10.66
N SER A 134 1.38 -0.18 -11.94
CA SER A 134 2.61 -0.19 -12.72
C SER A 134 3.72 0.63 -12.04
N SER A 135 3.36 1.79 -11.47
CA SER A 135 4.28 2.65 -10.72
C SER A 135 4.72 2.02 -9.40
N VAL A 136 3.79 1.46 -8.62
CA VAL A 136 4.06 0.76 -7.35
C VAL A 136 5.00 -0.42 -7.58
N TYR A 137 4.73 -1.28 -8.56
CA TYR A 137 5.62 -2.39 -8.89
C TYR A 137 7.00 -1.90 -9.33
N THR A 138 7.06 -0.89 -10.19
CA THR A 138 8.33 -0.37 -10.69
C THR A 138 9.18 0.21 -9.56
N PHE A 139 8.61 1.14 -8.79
CA PHE A 139 9.37 1.92 -7.81
C PHE A 139 9.48 1.26 -6.43
N LEU A 140 8.50 0.47 -6.01
CA LEU A 140 8.45 -0.09 -4.65
C LEU A 140 8.80 -1.59 -4.60
N VAL A 141 8.85 -2.26 -5.75
CA VAL A 141 9.20 -3.69 -5.85
C VAL A 141 10.45 -3.90 -6.68
N PHE A 142 10.39 -3.66 -7.99
CA PHE A 142 11.45 -4.05 -8.92
C PHE A 142 12.73 -3.25 -8.72
N ILE A 143 12.66 -1.91 -8.67
CA ILE A 143 13.87 -1.08 -8.44
C ILE A 143 14.57 -1.46 -7.12
N PRO A 144 13.87 -1.53 -5.97
CA PRO A 144 14.45 -2.00 -4.72
C PRO A 144 15.04 -3.42 -4.77
N LEU A 145 14.33 -4.38 -5.35
CA LEU A 145 14.81 -5.77 -5.44
C LEU A 145 16.03 -5.85 -6.32
N PHE A 146 16.02 -5.23 -7.49
CA PHE A 146 17.15 -5.24 -8.39
C PHE A 146 18.36 -4.53 -7.77
N TYR A 147 18.16 -3.40 -7.08
CA TYR A 147 19.23 -2.72 -6.35
C TYR A 147 19.92 -3.67 -5.36
N LYS A 148 19.16 -4.50 -4.63
CA LYS A 148 19.70 -5.49 -3.69
C LYS A 148 20.33 -6.72 -4.36
N ILE A 149 19.77 -7.17 -5.48
CA ILE A 149 20.26 -8.37 -6.20
C ILE A 149 21.54 -8.06 -6.97
N PHE A 150 21.67 -6.86 -7.53
CA PHE A 150 22.71 -6.51 -8.49
C PHE A 150 23.66 -5.44 -7.95
N PRO A 151 24.86 -5.82 -7.44
CA PRO A 151 25.81 -4.88 -6.85
C PRO A 151 26.26 -3.75 -7.79
N TYR A 152 26.22 -3.96 -9.11
CA TYR A 152 26.60 -2.92 -10.08
C TYR A 152 25.68 -1.69 -10.01
N LEU A 153 24.45 -1.81 -9.49
CA LEU A 153 23.51 -0.69 -9.35
C LEU A 153 23.92 0.28 -8.24
N HIS A 154 24.78 -0.13 -7.30
CA HIS A 154 25.29 0.73 -6.23
C HIS A 154 26.12 1.91 -6.74
N LYS A 155 26.60 1.86 -8.00
CA LYS A 155 27.30 3.00 -8.63
C LYS A 155 26.39 4.21 -8.87
N PHE A 156 25.08 4.01 -8.96
CA PHE A 156 24.11 5.07 -9.20
C PHE A 156 23.62 5.66 -7.86
N LYS A 157 24.15 6.84 -7.50
CA LYS A 157 23.86 7.49 -6.21
C LYS A 157 22.37 7.68 -5.90
N LEU A 158 21.54 7.89 -6.92
CA LEU A 158 20.10 8.07 -6.77
C LEU A 158 19.40 6.78 -6.33
N LEU A 159 19.88 5.61 -6.77
CA LEU A 159 19.26 4.33 -6.46
C LEU A 159 19.43 3.93 -4.98
N ARG A 160 20.35 4.55 -4.25
CA ARG A 160 20.53 4.32 -2.81
C ARG A 160 19.26 4.61 -2.02
N TYR A 161 18.41 5.54 -2.45
CA TYR A 161 17.14 5.83 -1.78
C TYR A 161 16.12 4.69 -1.92
N PHE A 162 16.33 3.78 -2.86
CA PHE A 162 15.52 2.56 -3.04
C PHE A 162 16.08 1.37 -2.26
N ASP A 163 17.09 1.55 -1.40
CA ASP A 163 17.55 0.53 -0.48
C ASP A 163 16.58 0.38 0.71
N ILE A 164 15.36 -0.06 0.42
CA ILE A 164 14.28 -0.23 1.40
C ILE A 164 14.32 -1.61 2.05
N ASN A 165 13.72 -1.77 3.22
CA ASN A 165 13.66 -3.05 3.91
C ASN A 165 12.95 -4.12 3.07
N PRO A 166 13.51 -5.33 2.89
CA PRO A 166 12.83 -6.41 2.17
C PRO A 166 11.44 -6.77 2.73
N HIS A 167 11.21 -6.58 4.02
CA HIS A 167 9.88 -6.77 4.61
C HIS A 167 8.86 -5.74 4.11
N THR A 168 9.28 -4.52 3.81
CA THR A 168 8.43 -3.46 3.25
C THR A 168 8.03 -3.80 1.82
N ILE A 169 8.94 -4.39 1.03
CA ILE A 169 8.62 -4.93 -0.30
C ILE A 169 7.56 -6.04 -0.20
N LEU A 170 7.65 -6.92 0.82
CA LEU A 170 6.64 -7.96 1.04
C LEU A 170 5.26 -7.41 1.42
N VAL A 171 5.18 -6.24 2.07
CA VAL A 171 3.89 -5.55 2.33
C VAL A 171 3.26 -5.09 1.01
N VAL A 172 4.05 -4.52 0.10
CA VAL A 172 3.57 -4.16 -1.25
C VAL A 172 3.09 -5.41 -2.00
N LEU A 173 3.84 -6.51 -1.93
CA LEU A 173 3.42 -7.77 -2.55
C LEU A 173 2.19 -8.38 -1.89
N PHE A 174 1.95 -8.14 -0.60
CA PHE A 174 0.69 -8.52 0.04
C PHE A 174 -0.50 -7.73 -0.53
N ALA A 175 -0.36 -6.41 -0.72
CA ALA A 175 -1.40 -5.60 -1.37
C ALA A 175 -1.79 -6.19 -2.74
N SER A 176 -0.80 -6.64 -3.50
CA SER A 176 -1.00 -7.26 -4.81
C SER A 176 -1.70 -8.63 -4.80
N VAL A 177 -1.84 -9.29 -3.64
CA VAL A 177 -2.60 -10.55 -3.52
C VAL A 177 -4.07 -10.37 -3.96
N PHE A 178 -4.62 -9.16 -3.77
CA PHE A 178 -6.00 -8.82 -4.08
C PHE A 178 -6.18 -8.25 -5.49
N GLN A 179 -5.10 -8.12 -6.28
CA GLN A 179 -5.14 -7.69 -7.69
C GLN A 179 -5.41 -8.82 -8.66
N LEU A 180 -5.46 -10.06 -8.18
CA LEU A 180 -5.75 -11.25 -8.97
C LEU A 180 -7.24 -11.34 -9.26
N TYR A 181 -7.76 -10.31 -9.91
CA TYR A 181 -9.08 -10.36 -10.50
C TYR A 181 -9.06 -11.47 -11.57
N PHE A 182 -10.18 -12.15 -11.78
CA PHE A 182 -10.35 -13.02 -12.95
C PHE A 182 -11.43 -12.42 -13.86
N TYR A 183 -11.44 -11.08 -13.97
CA TYR A 183 -12.11 -10.43 -15.08
C TYR A 183 -11.31 -10.70 -16.35
N ASN A 184 -11.99 -11.03 -17.44
CA ASN A 184 -11.34 -11.35 -18.71
C ASN A 184 -10.84 -10.07 -19.41
N ASN A 185 -9.91 -9.37 -18.79
CA ASN A 185 -9.30 -8.13 -19.27
C ASN A 185 -7.77 -8.24 -19.22
N ILE A 186 -7.10 -7.71 -20.24
CA ILE A 186 -5.64 -7.70 -20.38
C ILE A 186 -4.89 -7.08 -19.20
N CYS A 187 -5.43 -6.02 -18.58
CA CYS A 187 -4.78 -5.36 -17.44
C CYS A 187 -4.65 -6.32 -16.25
N VAL A 188 -5.69 -7.09 -15.99
CA VAL A 188 -5.76 -8.04 -14.89
C VAL A 188 -4.78 -9.20 -15.07
N TRP A 189 -4.69 -9.74 -16.29
CA TRP A 189 -3.67 -10.74 -16.63
C TRP A 189 -2.25 -10.19 -16.47
N PHE A 190 -2.03 -8.94 -16.88
CA PHE A 190 -0.75 -8.27 -16.73
C PHE A 190 -0.36 -8.09 -15.25
N ASP A 191 -1.28 -7.65 -14.41
CA ASP A 191 -1.07 -7.50 -12.96
C ASP A 191 -0.75 -8.85 -12.32
N MET A 192 -1.50 -9.90 -12.67
CA MET A 192 -1.23 -11.26 -12.19
C MET A 192 0.16 -11.76 -12.58
N VAL A 193 0.53 -11.64 -13.85
CA VAL A 193 1.87 -12.05 -14.33
C VAL A 193 2.96 -11.23 -13.62
N THR A 194 2.73 -9.94 -13.41
CA THR A 194 3.65 -9.05 -12.72
C THR A 194 3.82 -9.46 -11.25
N HIS A 195 2.74 -9.84 -10.57
CA HIS A 195 2.77 -10.37 -9.20
C HIS A 195 3.59 -11.65 -9.09
N PHE A 196 3.31 -12.64 -9.95
CA PHE A 196 4.07 -13.89 -9.95
C PHE A 196 5.54 -13.70 -10.31
N PHE A 197 5.82 -12.81 -11.27
CA PHE A 197 7.19 -12.46 -11.61
C PHE A 197 7.90 -11.80 -10.42
N ALA A 198 7.24 -10.88 -9.72
CA ALA A 198 7.78 -10.24 -8.53
C ALA A 198 8.04 -11.23 -7.38
N LEU A 199 7.12 -12.17 -7.11
CA LEU A 199 7.34 -13.26 -6.15
C LEU A 199 8.53 -14.14 -6.55
N THR A 200 8.68 -14.44 -7.84
CA THR A 200 9.82 -15.21 -8.36
C THR A 200 11.14 -14.49 -8.14
N VAL A 201 11.21 -13.19 -8.49
CA VAL A 201 12.40 -12.36 -8.28
C VAL A 201 12.73 -12.23 -6.78
N PHE A 202 11.72 -12.08 -5.93
CA PHE A 202 11.90 -12.04 -4.48
C PHE A 202 12.42 -13.39 -3.94
N GLY A 203 11.88 -14.51 -4.40
CA GLY A 203 12.37 -15.84 -4.07
C GLY A 203 13.84 -16.04 -4.48
N PHE A 204 14.23 -15.56 -5.66
CA PHE A 204 15.63 -15.53 -6.09
C PHE A 204 16.50 -14.66 -5.18
N TYR A 205 16.02 -13.49 -4.76
CA TYR A 205 16.69 -12.66 -3.77
C TYR A 205 16.91 -13.39 -2.45
N LEU A 206 15.92 -14.15 -1.95
CA LEU A 206 16.05 -14.95 -0.72
C LEU A 206 17.09 -16.06 -0.84
N PHE A 207 17.20 -16.69 -2.00
CA PHE A 207 18.18 -17.73 -2.27
C PHE A 207 19.61 -17.15 -2.34
N LYS A 208 19.76 -16.00 -2.99
CA LYS A 208 21.07 -15.34 -3.17
C LYS A 208 21.58 -14.66 -1.89
N SER A 209 20.67 -14.12 -1.07
CA SER A 209 21.00 -13.40 0.15
C SER A 209 21.11 -14.33 1.36
N LYS A 210 21.92 -13.97 2.36
CA LYS A 210 21.89 -14.59 3.69
C LYS A 210 20.62 -14.15 4.45
N SER A 211 19.46 -14.58 3.96
CA SER A 211 18.14 -14.18 4.46
C SER A 211 17.84 -14.78 5.84
N THR A 212 17.21 -13.97 6.70
CA THR A 212 16.79 -14.40 8.04
C THR A 212 15.60 -15.36 7.95
N ILE A 213 15.41 -16.18 8.99
CA ILE A 213 14.23 -17.07 9.08
C ILE A 213 12.93 -16.28 9.03
N TRP A 214 12.88 -15.10 9.67
CA TRP A 214 11.70 -14.22 9.68
C TRP A 214 11.36 -13.68 8.30
N LEU A 215 12.36 -13.34 7.48
CA LEU A 215 12.11 -12.89 6.11
C LEU A 215 11.58 -14.02 5.23
N LYS A 216 12.10 -15.23 5.40
CA LYS A 216 11.58 -16.42 4.71
C LYS A 216 10.14 -16.73 5.13
N LEU A 217 9.84 -16.68 6.43
CA LEU A 217 8.49 -16.88 6.94
C LEU A 217 7.50 -15.84 6.39
N HIS A 218 7.88 -14.56 6.39
CA HIS A 218 7.05 -13.49 5.83
C HIS A 218 6.80 -13.75 4.33
N PHE A 219 7.82 -14.07 3.53
CA PHE A 219 7.63 -14.41 2.11
C PHE A 219 6.71 -15.61 1.92
N THR A 220 6.88 -16.68 2.71
CA THR A 220 5.99 -17.84 2.68
C THR A 220 4.54 -17.46 3.00
N THR A 221 4.31 -16.55 3.96
CA THR A 221 2.97 -16.01 4.24
C THR A 221 2.37 -15.33 3.01
N ILE A 222 3.14 -14.54 2.26
CA ILE A 222 2.65 -13.89 1.03
C ILE A 222 2.29 -14.94 -0.05
N VAL A 223 3.13 -15.97 -0.21
CA VAL A 223 2.86 -17.06 -1.16
C VAL A 223 1.58 -17.84 -0.78
N ILE A 224 1.39 -18.14 0.51
CA ILE A 224 0.18 -18.80 1.01
C ILE A 224 -1.05 -17.90 0.80
N ALA A 225 -0.95 -16.62 1.15
CA ALA A 225 -2.04 -15.66 0.96
C ALA A 225 -2.41 -15.53 -0.53
N THR A 226 -1.43 -15.54 -1.43
CA THR A 226 -1.63 -15.57 -2.88
C THR A 226 -2.42 -16.81 -3.29
N ALA A 227 -2.03 -18.00 -2.82
CA ALA A 227 -2.73 -19.25 -3.11
C ALA A 227 -4.18 -19.26 -2.59
N ILE A 228 -4.40 -18.77 -1.36
CA ILE A 228 -5.75 -18.62 -0.77
C ILE A 228 -6.60 -17.67 -1.60
N SER A 229 -6.06 -16.52 -1.99
CA SER A 229 -6.78 -15.53 -2.81
C SER A 229 -7.22 -16.14 -4.14
N ILE A 230 -6.32 -16.88 -4.81
CA ILE A 230 -6.64 -17.59 -6.06
C ILE A 230 -7.71 -18.66 -5.84
N SER A 231 -7.65 -19.45 -4.77
CA SER A 231 -8.68 -20.47 -4.52
C SER A 231 -10.05 -19.87 -4.21
N CYS A 232 -10.07 -18.65 -3.66
CA CYS A 232 -11.29 -17.94 -3.30
C CYS A 232 -11.76 -16.94 -4.38
N TYR A 233 -11.23 -16.99 -5.60
CA TYR A 233 -11.43 -15.95 -6.62
C TYR A 233 -12.89 -15.58 -6.92
N HIS A 234 -13.82 -16.52 -6.72
CA HIS A 234 -15.25 -16.34 -6.99
C HIS A 234 -15.92 -15.31 -6.07
N ILE A 235 -15.36 -15.02 -4.88
CA ILE A 235 -15.94 -13.98 -3.99
C ILE A 235 -15.64 -12.56 -4.52
N TYR A 236 -14.60 -12.42 -5.33
CA TYR A 236 -14.13 -11.14 -5.87
C TYR A 236 -14.95 -10.65 -7.07
N SER A 237 -15.66 -11.56 -7.74
CA SER A 237 -16.43 -11.23 -8.95
C SER A 237 -17.72 -10.48 -8.66
N PHE A 238 -18.18 -10.43 -7.41
CA PHE A 238 -19.52 -9.93 -7.12
C PHE A 238 -19.58 -8.43 -6.85
N LEU A 239 -18.49 -7.77 -6.43
CA LEU A 239 -18.58 -6.37 -5.95
C LEU A 239 -17.34 -5.49 -6.17
N ASN A 240 -16.19 -6.02 -6.63
CA ASN A 240 -14.95 -5.24 -6.86
C ASN A 240 -14.43 -4.43 -5.65
N MET A 241 -14.79 -4.81 -4.41
CA MET A 241 -14.49 -4.00 -3.21
C MET A 241 -13.20 -4.38 -2.48
N GLN A 242 -12.54 -5.48 -2.84
CA GLN A 242 -11.20 -5.81 -2.31
C GLN A 242 -10.12 -4.80 -2.71
N TYR A 243 -10.46 -3.83 -3.57
CA TYR A 243 -9.70 -2.60 -3.81
C TYR A 243 -9.24 -1.98 -2.48
N GLU A 244 -10.14 -1.71 -1.54
CA GLU A 244 -9.83 -1.02 -0.27
C GLU A 244 -8.75 -1.74 0.55
N ILE A 245 -8.78 -3.07 0.57
CA ILE A 245 -7.77 -3.87 1.28
C ILE A 245 -6.40 -3.59 0.66
N ARG A 246 -6.33 -3.60 -0.65
CA ARG A 246 -5.11 -3.38 -1.42
C ARG A 246 -4.60 -1.94 -1.26
N GLU A 247 -5.46 -0.93 -1.39
CA GLU A 247 -5.11 0.49 -1.15
C GLU A 247 -4.47 0.64 0.23
N SER A 248 -5.16 0.13 1.26
CA SER A 248 -4.71 0.20 2.66
C SER A 248 -3.31 -0.39 2.88
N PHE A 249 -2.97 -1.52 2.24
CA PHE A 249 -1.62 -2.08 2.33
C PHE A 249 -0.59 -1.33 1.47
N ALA A 250 -0.98 -0.78 0.32
CA ALA A 250 -0.10 0.08 -0.49
C ALA A 250 0.27 1.36 0.26
N GLU A 251 -0.68 1.94 0.99
CA GLU A 251 -0.49 3.12 1.85
C GLU A 251 0.36 2.81 3.08
N LEU A 252 0.12 1.66 3.73
CA LEU A 252 0.97 1.18 4.81
C LEU A 252 2.42 1.01 4.35
N ALA A 253 2.63 0.46 3.15
CA ALA A 253 3.95 0.39 2.54
C ALA A 253 4.52 1.80 2.27
N GLY A 254 3.70 2.73 1.79
CA GLY A 254 4.05 4.15 1.64
C GLY A 254 4.54 4.78 2.95
N LEU A 255 3.85 4.53 4.06
CA LEU A 255 4.26 4.97 5.39
C LEU A 255 5.60 4.37 5.80
N LEU A 256 5.77 3.05 5.66
CA LEU A 256 7.04 2.37 5.99
C LEU A 256 8.21 2.94 5.18
N ILE A 257 8.02 3.13 3.87
CA ILE A 257 9.02 3.71 2.97
C ILE A 257 9.33 5.14 3.40
N PHE A 258 8.30 5.95 3.73
CA PHE A 258 8.51 7.32 4.17
C PHE A 258 9.32 7.41 5.46
N VAL A 259 9.04 6.53 6.43
CA VAL A 259 9.83 6.43 7.66
C VAL A 259 11.27 6.03 7.36
N GLU A 260 11.49 5.00 6.53
CA GLU A 260 12.83 4.56 6.14
C GLU A 260 13.62 5.66 5.40
N LEU A 261 12.97 6.40 4.50
CA LEU A 261 13.57 7.52 3.80
C LEU A 261 13.94 8.64 4.76
N ILE A 262 13.08 9.00 5.72
CA ILE A 262 13.42 10.01 6.74
C ILE A 262 14.67 9.58 7.53
N GLU A 263 14.78 8.32 7.92
CA GLU A 263 15.97 7.79 8.60
C GLU A 263 17.24 7.91 7.75
N GLN A 264 17.14 7.70 6.42
CA GLN A 264 18.26 7.90 5.50
C GLN A 264 18.60 9.37 5.22
N LEU A 265 17.62 10.28 5.33
CA LEU A 265 17.74 11.69 4.93
C LEU A 265 18.09 12.63 6.08
N LYS A 266 17.72 12.27 7.33
CA LYS A 266 17.84 13.14 8.50
C LYS A 266 19.28 13.46 8.86
N ILE A 267 19.49 14.68 9.32
CA ILE A 267 20.68 15.10 10.06
C ILE A 267 20.22 15.38 11.49
N VAL A 268 20.90 14.81 12.48
CA VAL A 268 20.56 15.02 13.89
C VAL A 268 20.80 16.49 14.24
N LYS A 269 19.76 17.19 14.72
CA LYS A 269 19.91 18.52 15.31
C LYS A 269 20.79 18.40 16.55
N LEU A 270 22.03 18.89 16.48
CA LEU A 270 22.83 19.16 17.67
C LEU A 270 22.21 20.40 18.32
N ARG A 271 21.42 20.19 19.38
CA ARG A 271 20.97 21.29 20.26
C ARG A 271 22.07 21.61 21.25
#